data_AF-A0AAJ1Z6Q4-F1
#
_entry.id   AF-A0AAJ1Z6Q4-F1
#
_cell.length_a   1.000
_cell.length_b   1.000
_cell.length_c   1.000
_cell.angle_alpha   90.00
_cell.angle_beta   90.00
_cell.angle_gamma   90.00
#
_symmetry.space_group_name_H-M   'P 1'
#
loop_
_entity.id
_entity.type
_entity.pdbx_description
1 polymer ?
#
loop_
_entity_poly.entity_id
_entity_poly.type
_entity_poly.pdbx_seq_one_letter_code
_entity_poly.pdbx_strand_id
1 'polypeptide(L)'
;DRFEDKVARRPDAIAVVDQMREWTYGELDARANQLAHVLQRKGVGPESVVGVYLPRSAELMESLLGILKAGGAYVVLDPLYPKSRLQYMIEDAGIQIVVTTAAQESLSEQVETVRLEEITDESVIAPKRQVKPEHLAYIVYTSGSTGKPKGVMVEYRSLMNMVSWHQAVYQITAQDRATQIAGIAFDSAVQEIWPYLTAGAALYLSTEELRINPEALRDWLIDSRITASFAPTPILERLLKLSWPEKTDLRFIITGGDQLTQYPSEQIPFAVINQYGPSENTVVTTDCYVPVGMTTGTPSIGRPIANTEVYVL
;
A
#
# COMPACT_ATOMS: atom_id res chain seq x y z
N ASP A 1 11.82 6.44 10.13
CA ASP A 1 12.49 7.74 9.92
C ASP A 1 11.60 8.74 9.19
N ARG A 2 11.37 8.61 7.87
CA ARG A 2 10.58 9.61 7.12
C ARG A 2 9.17 9.84 7.67
N PHE A 3 8.47 8.77 8.06
CA PHE A 3 7.16 8.87 8.70
C PHE A 3 7.22 9.62 10.05
N GLU A 4 8.18 9.26 10.91
CA GLU A 4 8.37 9.89 12.23
C GLU A 4 8.73 11.38 12.12
N ASP A 5 9.46 11.80 11.07
CA ASP A 5 9.66 13.22 10.76
C ASP A 5 8.33 13.95 10.49
N LYS A 6 7.35 13.29 9.85
CA LYS A 6 6.02 13.87 9.64
C LYS A 6 5.23 13.97 10.92
N VAL A 7 5.26 12.92 11.75
CA VAL A 7 4.63 12.92 13.08
C VAL A 7 5.18 14.06 13.95
N ALA A 8 6.49 14.24 14.00
CA ALA A 8 7.12 15.30 14.81
C ALA A 8 6.74 16.71 14.36
N ARG A 9 6.49 16.92 13.05
CA ARG A 9 6.16 18.23 12.48
C ARG A 9 4.66 18.52 12.49
N ARG A 10 3.81 17.50 12.32
CA ARG A 10 2.37 17.63 12.10
C ARG A 10 1.60 16.47 12.74
N PRO A 11 1.65 16.31 14.08
CA PRO A 11 1.00 15.18 14.74
C PRO A 11 -0.52 15.19 14.53
N ASP A 12 -1.15 16.36 14.49
CA ASP A 12 -2.61 16.52 14.35
C ASP A 12 -3.10 16.46 12.89
N ALA A 13 -2.21 16.28 11.91
CA ALA A 13 -2.62 16.11 10.52
C ALA A 13 -3.25 14.74 10.31
N ILE A 14 -4.26 14.65 9.44
CA ILE A 14 -4.89 13.37 9.08
C ILE A 14 -3.91 12.49 8.30
N ALA A 15 -3.73 11.26 8.76
CA ALA A 15 -2.91 10.24 8.13
C ALA A 15 -3.76 9.21 7.37
N VAL A 16 -4.82 8.72 7.99
CA VAL A 16 -5.66 7.64 7.44
C VAL A 16 -7.13 7.97 7.66
N VAL A 17 -7.95 7.75 6.63
CA VAL A 17 -9.40 7.91 6.67
C VAL A 17 -10.05 6.61 6.23
N ASP A 18 -10.85 6.00 7.08
CA ASP A 18 -11.72 4.88 6.74
C ASP A 18 -13.20 5.25 6.91
N GLN A 19 -14.12 4.31 6.72
CA GLN A 19 -15.56 4.57 6.80
C GLN A 19 -16.05 4.94 8.21
N MET A 20 -15.26 4.64 9.25
CA MET A 20 -15.67 4.86 10.63
C MET A 20 -15.06 6.13 11.21
N ARG A 21 -13.83 6.47 10.83
CA ARG A 21 -13.05 7.51 11.50
C ARG A 21 -11.85 8.00 10.69
N GLU A 22 -11.35 9.14 11.12
CA GLU A 22 -10.09 9.73 10.69
C GLU A 22 -9.04 9.53 11.79
N TRP A 23 -7.86 9.08 11.42
CA TRP A 23 -6.71 8.95 12.31
C TRP A 23 -5.66 9.97 11.94
N THR A 24 -5.20 10.70 12.94
CA THR A 24 -4.07 11.61 12.80
C THR A 24 -2.74 10.85 12.73
N TYR A 25 -1.69 11.53 12.25
CA TYR A 25 -0.32 11.01 12.28
C TYR A 25 0.12 10.65 13.71
N GLY A 26 -0.23 11.46 14.70
CA GLY A 26 0.10 11.23 16.10
C GLY A 26 -0.59 9.99 16.68
N GLU A 27 -1.88 9.81 16.38
CA GLU A 27 -2.63 8.62 16.83
C GLU A 27 -2.12 7.34 16.18
N LEU A 28 -1.89 7.37 14.87
CA LEU A 28 -1.34 6.23 14.13
C LEU A 28 0.05 5.87 14.64
N ASP A 29 0.93 6.86 14.87
CA ASP A 29 2.28 6.63 15.37
C ASP A 29 2.28 6.06 16.78
N ALA A 30 1.46 6.62 17.68
CA ALA A 30 1.37 6.17 19.06
C ALA A 30 0.98 4.68 19.14
N ARG A 31 -0.06 4.29 18.40
CA ARG A 31 -0.55 2.91 18.36
C ARG A 31 0.47 1.97 17.71
N ALA A 32 1.06 2.37 16.60
CA ALA A 32 2.11 1.60 15.95
C ALA A 32 3.36 1.43 16.84
N ASN A 33 3.72 2.44 17.64
CA ASN A 33 4.82 2.35 18.60
C ASN A 33 4.49 1.33 19.70
N GLN A 34 3.26 1.34 20.23
CA GLN A 34 2.81 0.38 21.23
C GLN A 34 2.88 -1.06 20.70
N LEU A 35 2.36 -1.31 19.49
CA LEU A 35 2.51 -2.60 18.83
C LEU A 35 3.98 -2.98 18.64
N ALA A 36 4.81 -2.05 18.21
CA ALA A 36 6.23 -2.30 17.99
C ALA A 36 6.96 -2.76 19.27
N HIS A 37 6.64 -2.19 20.44
CA HIS A 37 7.18 -2.65 21.73
C HIS A 37 6.74 -4.08 22.07
N VAL A 38 5.47 -4.40 21.85
CA VAL A 38 4.96 -5.78 22.06
C VAL A 38 5.71 -6.76 21.17
N LEU A 39 5.86 -6.44 19.88
CA LEU A 39 6.55 -7.28 18.91
C LEU A 39 8.03 -7.46 19.28
N GLN A 40 8.74 -6.41 19.69
CA GLN A 40 10.13 -6.52 20.12
C GLN A 40 10.31 -7.42 21.36
N ARG A 41 9.39 -7.36 22.33
CA ARG A 41 9.43 -8.28 23.49
C ARG A 41 9.18 -9.73 23.11
N LYS A 42 8.43 -9.97 22.04
CA LYS A 42 8.21 -11.30 21.46
C LYS A 42 9.35 -11.73 20.51
N GLY A 43 10.43 -10.94 20.43
CA GLY A 43 11.64 -11.28 19.68
C GLY A 43 11.64 -10.80 18.23
N VAL A 44 10.68 -10.00 17.79
CA VAL A 44 10.69 -9.41 16.45
C VAL A 44 11.84 -8.41 16.32
N GLY A 45 12.64 -8.58 15.28
CA GLY A 45 13.70 -7.67 14.88
C GLY A 45 14.02 -7.81 13.39
N PRO A 46 15.23 -7.42 12.95
CA PRO A 46 15.67 -7.61 11.57
C PRO A 46 15.43 -9.02 11.04
N GLU A 47 15.00 -9.13 9.78
CA GLU A 47 14.68 -10.40 9.11
C GLU A 47 13.54 -11.22 9.73
N SER A 48 12.91 -10.74 10.81
CA SER A 48 11.72 -11.39 11.37
C SER A 48 10.51 -11.08 10.51
N VAL A 49 9.73 -12.11 10.18
CA VAL A 49 8.51 -11.98 9.36
C VAL A 49 7.27 -12.10 10.24
N VAL A 50 6.40 -11.10 10.16
CA VAL A 50 5.15 -11.03 10.94
C VAL A 50 3.95 -10.99 9.99
N GLY A 51 2.99 -11.88 10.21
CA GLY A 51 1.74 -11.89 9.46
C GLY A 51 0.78 -10.81 9.96
N VAL A 52 0.03 -10.18 9.06
CA VAL A 52 -1.04 -9.23 9.41
C VAL A 52 -2.35 -9.75 8.85
N TYR A 53 -3.20 -10.26 9.73
CA TYR A 53 -4.49 -10.84 9.37
C TYR A 53 -5.61 -9.85 9.69
N LEU A 54 -5.78 -8.87 8.81
CA LEU A 54 -6.75 -7.79 8.97
C LEU A 54 -7.36 -7.42 7.60
N PRO A 55 -8.63 -7.02 7.57
CA PRO A 55 -9.21 -6.39 6.38
C PRO A 55 -8.58 -5.01 6.17
N ARG A 56 -8.93 -4.34 5.07
CA ARG A 56 -8.54 -2.94 4.86
C ARG A 56 -9.16 -2.06 5.96
N SER A 57 -8.32 -1.48 6.81
CA SER A 57 -8.73 -0.55 7.86
C SER A 57 -7.55 0.29 8.36
N ALA A 58 -7.81 1.25 9.25
CA ALA A 58 -6.74 1.98 9.93
C ALA A 58 -5.83 1.06 10.76
N GLU A 59 -6.38 0.01 11.37
CA GLU A 59 -5.62 -1.01 12.11
C GLU A 59 -4.65 -1.80 11.23
N LEU A 60 -4.98 -2.00 9.94
CA LEU A 60 -4.01 -2.54 9.00
C LEU A 60 -2.80 -1.61 8.90
N MET A 61 -3.02 -0.30 8.71
CA MET A 61 -1.92 0.68 8.62
C MET A 61 -1.10 0.74 9.91
N GLU A 62 -1.76 0.71 11.07
CA GLU A 62 -1.11 0.58 12.39
C GLU A 62 -0.20 -0.65 12.44
N SER A 63 -0.72 -1.80 12.02
CA SER A 63 -0.03 -3.09 12.07
C SER A 63 1.21 -3.09 11.18
N LEU A 64 1.05 -2.64 9.93
CA LEU A 64 2.16 -2.52 8.98
C LEU A 64 3.26 -1.62 9.55
N LEU A 65 2.88 -0.43 10.04
CA LEU A 65 3.83 0.52 10.58
C LEU A 65 4.50 0.00 11.87
N GLY A 66 3.75 -0.64 12.77
CA GLY A 66 4.26 -1.19 14.02
C GLY A 66 5.27 -2.31 13.80
N ILE A 67 5.05 -3.17 12.79
CA ILE A 67 6.01 -4.21 12.39
C ILE A 67 7.30 -3.59 11.87
N LEU A 68 7.21 -2.60 10.96
CA LEU A 68 8.39 -1.90 10.45
C LEU A 68 9.14 -1.16 11.57
N LYS A 69 8.42 -0.58 12.55
CA LYS A 69 8.99 0.08 13.73
C LYS A 69 9.66 -0.89 14.70
N ALA A 70 9.13 -2.11 14.84
CA ALA A 70 9.79 -3.18 15.60
C ALA A 70 11.11 -3.61 14.92
N GLY A 71 11.19 -3.41 13.60
CA GLY A 71 12.35 -3.73 12.76
C GLY A 71 12.17 -5.01 11.92
N GLY A 72 10.98 -5.59 11.92
CA GLY A 72 10.63 -6.76 11.11
C GLY A 72 10.04 -6.39 9.76
N ALA A 73 9.69 -7.43 9.00
CA ALA A 73 9.00 -7.37 7.73
C ALA A 73 7.56 -7.90 7.87
N TYR A 74 6.62 -7.32 7.14
CA TYR A 74 5.22 -7.75 7.19
C TYR A 74 4.83 -8.63 6.00
N VAL A 75 3.83 -9.49 6.21
CA VAL A 75 3.07 -10.18 5.16
C VAL A 75 1.59 -9.96 5.42
N VAL A 76 0.87 -9.38 4.45
CA VAL A 76 -0.58 -9.21 4.58
C VAL A 76 -1.28 -10.53 4.26
N LEU A 77 -2.03 -11.03 5.22
CA LEU A 77 -2.88 -12.22 5.14
C LEU A 77 -4.32 -11.73 4.94
N ASP A 78 -4.77 -11.62 3.69
CA ASP A 78 -6.11 -11.10 3.37
C ASP A 78 -7.21 -12.06 3.89
N PRO A 79 -8.13 -11.60 4.77
CA PRO A 79 -9.25 -12.41 5.25
C PRO A 79 -10.18 -12.96 4.17
N LEU A 80 -10.16 -12.39 2.96
CA LEU A 80 -10.92 -12.89 1.83
C LEU A 80 -10.28 -14.13 1.18
N TYR A 81 -9.05 -14.48 1.54
CA TYR A 81 -8.41 -15.70 1.04
C TYR A 81 -8.93 -16.96 1.74
N PRO A 82 -8.99 -18.10 1.03
CA PRO A 82 -9.30 -19.38 1.65
C PRO A 82 -8.31 -19.70 2.79
N LYS A 83 -8.81 -20.25 3.91
CA LYS A 83 -7.97 -20.61 5.08
C LYS A 83 -6.75 -21.46 4.71
N SER A 84 -6.90 -22.41 3.78
CA SER A 84 -5.79 -23.25 3.30
C SER A 84 -4.67 -22.46 2.61
N ARG A 85 -5.01 -21.37 1.90
CA ARG A 85 -4.02 -20.46 1.31
C ARG A 85 -3.29 -19.67 2.39
N LEU A 86 -4.01 -19.20 3.41
CA LEU A 86 -3.43 -18.46 4.54
C LEU A 86 -2.47 -19.35 5.35
N GLN A 87 -2.86 -20.60 5.63
CA GLN A 87 -2.01 -21.59 6.29
C GLN A 87 -0.74 -21.86 5.48
N TYR A 88 -0.87 -22.05 4.17
CA TYR A 88 0.29 -22.21 3.29
C TYR A 88 1.25 -21.00 3.38
N MET A 89 0.73 -19.78 3.32
CA MET A 89 1.56 -18.56 3.42
C MET A 89 2.27 -18.47 4.78
N ILE A 90 1.59 -18.83 5.87
CA ILE A 90 2.18 -18.89 7.22
C ILE A 90 3.35 -19.86 7.27
N GLU A 91 3.15 -21.10 6.78
CA GLU A 91 4.17 -22.15 6.77
C GLU A 91 5.35 -21.77 5.87
N ASP A 92 5.07 -21.29 4.65
CA ASP A 92 6.07 -20.97 3.63
C ASP A 92 6.96 -19.78 4.02
N ALA A 93 6.39 -18.73 4.61
CA ALA A 93 7.13 -17.58 5.11
C ALA A 93 7.71 -17.79 6.53
N GLY A 94 7.46 -18.94 7.17
CA GLY A 94 7.93 -19.24 8.52
C GLY A 94 7.35 -18.32 9.59
N ILE A 95 6.15 -17.79 9.40
CA ILE A 95 5.51 -16.80 10.28
C ILE A 95 5.26 -17.42 11.66
N GLN A 96 5.87 -16.84 12.70
CA GLN A 96 5.69 -17.26 14.10
C GLN A 96 4.69 -16.37 14.86
N ILE A 97 4.43 -15.16 14.36
CA ILE A 97 3.54 -14.17 14.99
C ILE A 97 2.58 -13.61 13.94
N VAL A 98 1.29 -13.56 14.27
CA VAL A 98 0.24 -12.90 13.48
C VAL A 98 -0.41 -11.79 14.30
N VAL A 99 -0.45 -10.58 13.74
CA VAL A 99 -1.19 -9.45 14.28
C VAL A 99 -2.61 -9.46 13.71
N THR A 100 -3.61 -9.32 14.59
CA THR A 100 -5.04 -9.33 14.20
C THR A 100 -5.91 -8.59 15.23
N THR A 101 -7.23 -8.67 15.09
CA THR A 101 -8.24 -8.13 16.02
C THR A 101 -9.06 -9.23 16.66
N ALA A 102 -9.78 -8.95 17.75
CA ALA A 102 -10.73 -9.87 18.38
C ALA A 102 -11.83 -10.37 17.42
N ALA A 103 -12.18 -9.58 16.40
CA ALA A 103 -13.17 -9.94 15.38
C ALA A 103 -12.73 -11.08 14.44
N GLN A 104 -11.44 -11.42 14.43
CA GLN A 104 -10.88 -12.45 13.57
C GLN A 104 -10.56 -13.72 14.34
N GLU A 105 -10.94 -14.87 13.76
CA GLU A 105 -10.55 -16.18 14.27
C GLU A 105 -9.03 -16.38 14.14
N SER A 106 -8.44 -17.15 15.06
CA SER A 106 -7.04 -17.54 14.89
C SER A 106 -6.89 -18.43 13.65
N LEU A 107 -5.84 -18.17 12.87
CA LEU A 107 -5.53 -18.93 11.66
C LEU A 107 -4.83 -20.26 11.94
N SER A 108 -4.13 -20.35 13.07
CA SER A 108 -3.35 -21.52 13.47
C SER A 108 -3.08 -21.51 14.96
N GLU A 109 -3.17 -22.67 15.62
CA GLU A 109 -2.75 -22.83 17.02
C GLU A 109 -1.21 -22.82 17.18
N GLN A 110 -0.47 -22.99 16.08
CA GLN A 110 0.99 -23.05 16.07
C GLN A 110 1.65 -21.68 15.98
N VAL A 111 0.86 -20.62 15.77
CA VAL A 111 1.33 -19.26 15.56
C VAL A 111 0.84 -18.38 16.71
N GLU A 112 1.73 -17.60 17.28
CA GLU A 112 1.35 -16.66 18.33
C GLU A 112 0.49 -15.53 17.75
N THR A 113 -0.68 -15.31 18.34
CA THR A 113 -1.60 -14.26 17.90
C THR A 113 -1.44 -13.03 18.81
N VAL A 114 -1.20 -11.87 18.21
CA VAL A 114 -1.22 -10.56 18.87
C VAL A 114 -2.50 -9.85 18.49
N ARG A 115 -3.38 -9.60 19.45
CA ARG A 115 -4.62 -8.84 19.22
C ARG A 115 -4.40 -7.38 19.56
N LEU A 116 -4.74 -6.48 18.65
CA LEU A 116 -4.52 -5.04 18.83
C LEU A 116 -5.27 -4.48 20.05
N GLU A 117 -6.46 -5.01 20.35
CA GLU A 117 -7.27 -4.57 21.49
C GLU A 117 -6.70 -4.98 22.85
N GLU A 118 -5.80 -5.97 22.88
CA GLU A 118 -5.13 -6.44 24.09
C GLU A 118 -3.86 -5.62 24.42
N ILE A 119 -3.45 -4.74 23.51
CA ILE A 119 -2.28 -3.88 23.70
C ILE A 119 -2.67 -2.71 24.59
N THR A 120 -2.43 -2.87 25.89
CA THR A 120 -2.65 -1.82 26.90
C THR A 120 -1.34 -1.40 27.54
N ASP A 121 -1.28 -0.15 28.00
CA ASP A 121 -0.18 0.38 28.83
C ASP A 121 1.23 0.32 28.22
N GLU A 122 1.33 0.23 26.90
CA GLU A 122 2.60 0.30 26.18
C GLU A 122 3.07 1.72 25.93
N SER A 123 4.40 1.87 25.79
CA SER A 123 4.98 3.17 25.48
C SER A 123 4.56 3.66 24.09
N VAL A 124 4.06 4.89 24.03
CA VAL A 124 3.77 5.59 22.77
C VAL A 124 5.02 6.18 22.12
N ILE A 125 6.19 6.05 22.75
CA ILE A 125 7.47 6.53 22.21
C ILE A 125 8.05 5.44 21.30
N ALA A 126 8.49 5.82 20.10
CA ALA A 126 9.06 4.89 19.14
C ALA A 126 10.20 4.05 19.75
N PRO A 127 10.17 2.71 19.58
CA PRO A 127 11.25 1.87 20.04
C PRO A 127 12.53 2.11 19.25
N LYS A 128 13.67 1.75 19.84
CA LYS A 128 14.93 1.66 19.10
C LYS A 128 14.86 0.47 18.16
N ARG A 129 15.19 0.68 16.89
CA ARG A 129 15.27 -0.37 15.87
C ARG A 129 16.64 -0.37 15.21
N GLN A 130 17.06 -1.54 14.73
CA GLN A 130 18.32 -1.72 14.01
C GLN A 130 18.04 -2.18 12.58
N VAL A 131 17.42 -1.32 11.79
CA VAL A 131 17.10 -1.60 10.38
C VAL A 131 18.26 -1.13 9.50
N LYS A 132 18.66 -1.97 8.55
CA LYS A 132 19.61 -1.63 7.49
C LYS A 132 18.90 -1.68 6.12
N PRO A 133 19.41 -1.00 5.09
CA PRO A 133 18.79 -1.00 3.76
C PRO A 133 18.62 -2.40 3.15
N GLU A 134 19.49 -3.34 3.53
CA GLU A 134 19.49 -4.73 3.03
C GLU A 134 18.45 -5.61 3.73
N HIS A 135 17.86 -5.16 4.84
CA HIS A 135 16.89 -5.97 5.57
C HIS A 135 15.54 -5.99 4.85
N LEU A 136 14.77 -7.05 5.09
CA LEU A 136 13.41 -7.17 4.58
C LEU A 136 12.47 -6.08 5.12
N ALA A 137 11.64 -5.52 4.24
CA ALA A 137 10.55 -4.61 4.57
C ALA A 137 9.19 -5.32 4.49
N TYR A 138 8.97 -6.12 3.45
CA TYR A 138 7.73 -6.87 3.30
C TYR A 138 7.90 -8.10 2.39
N ILE A 139 6.92 -8.99 2.46
CA ILE A 139 6.75 -10.10 1.51
C ILE A 139 5.36 -10.00 0.90
N VAL A 140 5.28 -10.16 -0.42
CA VAL A 140 4.02 -10.25 -1.17
C VAL A 140 3.93 -11.60 -1.87
N TYR A 141 2.76 -12.25 -1.82
CA TYR A 141 2.57 -13.56 -2.45
C TYR A 141 1.93 -13.43 -3.84
N THR A 142 2.63 -13.90 -4.87
CA THR A 142 2.13 -13.93 -6.25
C THR A 142 1.69 -15.34 -6.66
N SER A 143 0.88 -15.46 -7.71
CA SER A 143 0.55 -16.76 -8.30
C SER A 143 1.80 -17.38 -8.91
N GLY A 144 2.27 -18.50 -8.37
CA GLY A 144 3.41 -19.22 -8.96
C GLY A 144 3.02 -20.01 -10.19
N SER A 145 3.93 -20.05 -11.17
CA SER A 145 3.80 -20.89 -12.38
C SER A 145 3.64 -22.39 -12.10
N THR A 146 4.05 -22.84 -10.92
CA THR A 146 3.94 -24.23 -10.44
C THR A 146 2.62 -24.51 -9.71
N GLY A 147 1.69 -23.54 -9.68
CA GLY A 147 0.39 -23.64 -9.01
C GLY A 147 0.41 -23.28 -7.52
N LYS A 148 1.57 -23.31 -6.85
CA LYS A 148 1.72 -22.81 -5.46
C LYS A 148 2.10 -21.32 -5.46
N PRO A 149 1.50 -20.49 -4.59
CA PRO A 149 1.90 -19.10 -4.43
C PRO A 149 3.39 -18.97 -4.07
N LYS A 150 4.06 -17.90 -4.49
CA LYS A 150 5.47 -17.63 -4.17
C LYS A 150 5.60 -16.31 -3.41
N GLY A 151 6.34 -16.31 -2.31
CA GLY A 151 6.67 -15.10 -1.55
C GLY A 151 7.78 -14.31 -2.22
N VAL A 152 7.48 -13.11 -2.71
CA VAL A 152 8.46 -12.14 -3.19
C VAL A 152 8.92 -11.30 -2.00
N MET A 153 10.20 -11.46 -1.65
CA MET A 153 10.84 -10.74 -0.55
C MET A 153 11.37 -9.39 -1.04
N VAL A 154 10.99 -8.30 -0.38
CA VAL A 154 11.40 -6.95 -0.76
C VAL A 154 12.14 -6.28 0.39
N GLU A 155 13.36 -5.81 0.08
CA GLU A 155 14.22 -5.10 1.02
C GLU A 155 13.86 -3.62 1.16
N TYR A 156 14.26 -3.01 2.29
CA TYR A 156 14.07 -1.58 2.54
C TYR A 156 14.68 -0.70 1.46
N ARG A 157 15.87 -1.03 0.91
CA ARG A 157 16.52 -0.20 -0.11
C ARG A 157 15.66 -0.07 -1.37
N SER A 158 15.02 -1.16 -1.79
CA SER A 158 14.17 -1.19 -2.99
C SER A 158 12.88 -0.42 -2.75
N LEU A 159 12.24 -0.63 -1.58
CA LEU A 159 11.09 0.15 -1.15
C LEU A 159 11.40 1.65 -1.13
N MET A 160 12.54 2.04 -0.56
CA MET A 160 12.93 3.44 -0.45
C MET A 160 13.31 4.07 -1.79
N ASN A 161 13.83 3.30 -2.75
CA ASN A 161 14.02 3.74 -4.12
C ASN A 161 12.67 4.12 -4.76
N MET A 162 11.69 3.20 -4.72
CA MET A 162 10.34 3.43 -5.24
C MET A 162 9.66 4.62 -4.56
N VAL A 163 9.69 4.70 -3.23
CA VAL A 163 9.09 5.79 -2.45
C VAL A 163 9.69 7.14 -2.81
N SER A 164 11.03 7.22 -2.90
CA SER A 164 11.72 8.49 -3.19
C SER A 164 11.47 8.95 -4.62
N TRP A 165 11.49 8.01 -5.58
CA TRP A 165 11.16 8.28 -6.97
C TRP A 165 9.71 8.76 -7.12
N HIS A 166 8.75 8.05 -6.52
CA HIS A 166 7.33 8.37 -6.62
C HIS A 166 7.02 9.77 -6.06
N GLN A 167 7.58 10.09 -4.88
CA GLN A 167 7.43 11.43 -4.29
C GLN A 167 8.01 12.54 -5.18
N ALA A 168 9.18 12.29 -5.77
CA ALA A 168 9.86 13.27 -6.61
C ALA A 168 9.17 13.46 -7.97
N VAL A 169 8.76 12.39 -8.65
CA VAL A 169 8.12 12.48 -9.96
C VAL A 169 6.73 13.08 -9.85
N TYR A 170 5.93 12.61 -8.89
CA TYR A 170 4.54 13.04 -8.74
C TYR A 170 4.37 14.23 -7.79
N GLN A 171 5.47 14.77 -7.26
CA GLN A 171 5.48 15.95 -6.39
C GLN A 171 4.48 15.78 -5.23
N ILE A 172 4.59 14.67 -4.50
CA ILE A 172 3.68 14.34 -3.39
C ILE A 172 4.00 15.22 -2.18
N THR A 173 2.97 15.77 -1.56
CA THR A 173 3.06 16.72 -0.45
C THR A 173 2.07 16.36 0.66
N ALA A 174 2.18 17.05 1.80
CA ALA A 174 1.24 16.88 2.92
C ALA A 174 -0.17 17.42 2.65
N GLN A 175 -0.40 18.03 1.49
CA GLN A 175 -1.70 18.53 1.03
C GLN A 175 -2.44 17.49 0.19
N ASP A 176 -1.77 16.41 -0.20
CA ASP A 176 -2.36 15.36 -1.02
C ASP A 176 -3.31 14.47 -0.21
N ARG A 177 -4.35 14.02 -0.89
CA ARG A 177 -5.30 12.99 -0.44
C ARG A 177 -5.20 11.84 -1.42
N ALA A 178 -4.62 10.74 -0.97
CA ALA A 178 -4.35 9.57 -1.79
C ALA A 178 -5.30 8.42 -1.44
N THR A 179 -5.51 7.50 -2.36
CA THR A 179 -6.40 6.34 -2.14
C THR A 179 -5.63 5.09 -1.80
N GLN A 180 -6.26 4.19 -1.04
CA GLN A 180 -5.92 2.78 -1.00
C GLN A 180 -7.06 1.97 -1.62
N ILE A 181 -6.90 1.60 -2.90
CA ILE A 181 -7.85 0.86 -3.72
C ILE A 181 -7.33 -0.53 -4.05
N ALA A 182 -6.04 -0.72 -4.30
CA ALA A 182 -5.49 -2.03 -4.61
C ALA A 182 -5.86 -3.08 -3.55
N GLY A 183 -5.91 -4.35 -3.93
CA GLY A 183 -6.05 -5.42 -2.94
C GLY A 183 -4.88 -5.35 -1.96
N ILE A 184 -5.18 -5.40 -0.66
CA ILE A 184 -4.20 -5.14 0.41
C ILE A 184 -3.04 -6.14 0.47
N ALA A 185 -3.23 -7.33 -0.10
CA ALA A 185 -2.21 -8.36 -0.24
C ALA A 185 -1.45 -8.32 -1.58
N PHE A 186 -1.69 -7.30 -2.42
CA PHE A 186 -0.92 -7.04 -3.64
C PHE A 186 0.12 -5.95 -3.42
N ASP A 187 1.20 -5.99 -4.20
CA ASP A 187 2.30 -5.04 -4.11
C ASP A 187 1.90 -3.61 -4.48
N SER A 188 0.89 -3.42 -5.32
CA SER A 188 0.33 -2.10 -5.64
C SER A 188 -0.16 -1.34 -4.39
N ALA A 189 -0.61 -2.05 -3.34
CA ALA A 189 -0.96 -1.43 -2.07
C ALA A 189 0.26 -0.76 -1.41
N VAL A 190 1.47 -1.30 -1.59
CA VAL A 190 2.72 -0.72 -1.07
C VAL A 190 2.98 0.66 -1.68
N GLN A 191 2.71 0.83 -2.97
CA GLN A 191 2.80 2.13 -3.66
C GLN A 191 1.68 3.09 -3.25
N GLU A 192 0.49 2.58 -2.94
CA GLU A 192 -0.61 3.40 -2.42
C GLU A 192 -0.39 3.87 -0.97
N ILE A 193 0.45 3.18 -0.19
CA ILE A 193 0.65 3.49 1.23
C ILE A 193 1.89 4.36 1.45
N TRP A 194 3.08 3.84 1.14
CA TRP A 194 4.32 4.39 1.69
C TRP A 194 4.76 5.73 1.09
N PRO A 195 4.66 5.98 -0.22
CA PRO A 195 4.97 7.29 -0.80
C PRO A 195 4.14 8.42 -0.20
N TYR A 196 2.89 8.14 0.19
CA TYR A 196 1.97 9.15 0.69
C TYR A 196 2.14 9.37 2.21
N LEU A 197 2.15 8.30 3.00
CA LEU A 197 2.36 8.41 4.45
C LEU A 197 3.73 9.01 4.81
N THR A 198 4.78 8.71 4.03
CA THR A 198 6.11 9.30 4.28
C THR A 198 6.25 10.73 3.75
N ALA A 199 5.29 11.23 2.98
CA ALA A 199 5.22 12.63 2.54
C ALA A 199 4.38 13.52 3.48
N GLY A 200 3.59 12.92 4.38
CA GLY A 200 2.66 13.65 5.25
C GLY A 200 1.25 13.79 4.65
N ALA A 201 0.95 13.07 3.57
CA ALA A 201 -0.36 13.07 2.90
C ALA A 201 -1.40 12.24 3.69
N ALA A 202 -2.68 12.39 3.37
CA ALA A 202 -3.75 11.57 3.94
C ALA A 202 -4.10 10.40 3.02
N LEU A 203 -4.27 9.20 3.59
CA LEU A 203 -4.64 7.98 2.87
C LEU A 203 -6.11 7.62 3.12
N TYR A 204 -6.91 7.60 2.07
CA TYR A 204 -8.34 7.30 2.09
C TYR A 204 -8.58 5.86 1.67
N LEU A 205 -9.15 5.06 2.58
CA LEU A 205 -9.36 3.63 2.40
C LEU A 205 -10.71 3.37 1.71
N SER A 206 -10.66 2.75 0.53
CA SER A 206 -11.87 2.37 -0.22
C SER A 206 -12.57 1.15 0.38
N THR A 207 -13.88 1.00 0.21
CA THR A 207 -14.55 -0.27 0.55
C THR A 207 -14.48 -1.24 -0.62
N GLU A 208 -14.76 -2.52 -0.36
CA GLU A 208 -14.80 -3.54 -1.42
C GLU A 208 -15.87 -3.23 -2.47
N GLU A 209 -17.00 -2.63 -2.07
CA GLU A 209 -18.07 -2.21 -2.98
C GLU A 209 -17.60 -1.10 -3.93
N LEU A 210 -16.85 -0.11 -3.43
CA LEU A 210 -16.30 0.97 -4.25
C LEU A 210 -15.34 0.42 -5.31
N ARG A 211 -14.50 -0.55 -4.97
CA ARG A 211 -13.49 -1.08 -5.91
C ARG A 211 -14.06 -1.68 -7.18
N ILE A 212 -15.26 -2.27 -7.11
CA ILE A 212 -15.86 -3.01 -8.21
C ILE A 212 -16.92 -2.18 -8.96
N ASN A 213 -17.29 -1.01 -8.44
CA ASN A 213 -18.31 -0.11 -8.97
C ASN A 213 -17.68 1.21 -9.43
N PRO A 214 -17.41 1.38 -10.75
CA PRO A 214 -16.74 2.57 -11.29
C PRO A 214 -17.48 3.88 -11.02
N GLU A 215 -18.81 3.88 -11.07
CA GLU A 215 -19.64 5.07 -10.84
C GLU A 215 -19.53 5.51 -9.38
N ALA A 216 -19.72 4.57 -8.44
CA ALA A 216 -19.58 4.86 -7.02
C ALA A 216 -18.13 5.26 -6.67
N LEU A 217 -17.14 4.64 -7.31
CA LEU A 217 -15.73 5.01 -7.15
C LEU A 217 -15.47 6.44 -7.63
N ARG A 218 -15.94 6.81 -8.84
CA ARG A 218 -15.83 8.17 -9.37
C ARG A 218 -16.41 9.19 -8.39
N ASP A 219 -17.64 8.93 -7.92
CA ASP A 219 -18.33 9.86 -7.03
C ASP A 219 -17.58 10.01 -5.71
N TRP A 220 -17.09 8.89 -5.14
CA TRP A 220 -16.26 8.92 -3.94
C TRP A 220 -14.94 9.67 -4.13
N LEU A 221 -14.27 9.51 -5.28
CA LEU A 221 -13.03 10.24 -5.60
C LEU A 221 -13.28 11.77 -5.62
N ILE A 222 -14.43 12.19 -6.17
CA ILE A 222 -14.83 13.61 -6.25
C ILE A 222 -15.20 14.13 -4.87
N ASP A 223 -16.10 13.44 -4.16
CA ASP A 223 -16.64 13.88 -2.87
C ASP A 223 -15.56 13.93 -1.78
N SER A 224 -14.63 12.96 -1.80
CA SER A 224 -13.47 12.93 -0.91
C SER A 224 -12.34 13.86 -1.37
N ARG A 225 -12.53 14.55 -2.50
CA ARG A 225 -11.59 15.50 -3.09
C ARG A 225 -10.20 14.90 -3.31
N ILE A 226 -10.13 13.64 -3.71
CA ILE A 226 -8.86 12.90 -3.87
C ILE A 226 -7.96 13.64 -4.87
N THR A 227 -6.66 13.71 -4.58
CA THR A 227 -5.65 14.37 -5.43
C THR A 227 -4.78 13.39 -6.20
N ALA A 228 -4.62 12.16 -5.70
CA ALA A 228 -3.83 11.10 -6.31
C ALA A 228 -4.50 9.75 -6.09
N SER A 229 -4.65 8.95 -7.14
CA SER A 229 -5.28 7.63 -7.03
C SER A 229 -4.51 6.59 -7.81
N PHE A 230 -4.70 5.33 -7.45
CA PHE A 230 -4.41 4.20 -8.32
C PHE A 230 -5.71 3.50 -8.70
N ALA A 231 -5.77 2.93 -9.90
CA ALA A 231 -6.84 2.04 -10.30
C ALA A 231 -6.26 0.89 -11.15
N PRO A 232 -6.59 -0.38 -10.85
CA PRO A 232 -6.27 -1.49 -11.75
C PRO A 232 -6.76 -1.18 -13.16
N THR A 233 -6.00 -1.57 -14.17
CA THR A 233 -6.26 -1.20 -15.58
C THR A 233 -7.71 -1.44 -16.02
N PRO A 234 -8.34 -2.60 -15.72
CA PRO A 234 -9.75 -2.80 -16.09
C PRO A 234 -10.72 -1.80 -15.44
N ILE A 235 -10.44 -1.34 -14.22
CA ILE A 235 -11.25 -0.34 -13.52
C ILE A 235 -11.02 1.04 -14.10
N LEU A 236 -9.76 1.42 -14.34
CA LEU A 236 -9.43 2.69 -14.99
C LEU A 236 -10.15 2.82 -16.34
N GLU A 237 -10.09 1.78 -17.18
CA GLU A 237 -10.74 1.82 -18.49
C GLU A 237 -12.26 2.02 -18.43
N ARG A 238 -12.91 1.62 -17.33
CA ARG A 238 -14.33 1.95 -17.10
C ARG A 238 -14.48 3.39 -16.60
N LEU A 239 -13.62 3.87 -15.72
CA LEU A 239 -13.60 5.26 -15.25
C LEU A 239 -13.43 6.25 -16.41
N LEU A 240 -12.61 5.93 -17.42
CA LEU A 240 -12.40 6.78 -18.60
C LEU A 240 -13.64 6.92 -19.50
N LYS A 241 -14.64 6.04 -19.34
CA LYS A 241 -15.91 6.09 -20.10
C LYS A 241 -17.01 6.83 -19.37
N LEU A 242 -16.81 7.17 -18.09
CA LEU A 242 -17.79 7.90 -17.31
C LEU A 242 -17.71 9.40 -17.61
N SER A 243 -18.82 10.10 -17.40
CA SER A 243 -18.81 11.56 -17.36
C SER A 243 -18.14 12.04 -16.07
N TRP A 244 -17.23 12.99 -16.21
CA TRP A 244 -16.56 13.68 -15.11
C TRP A 244 -16.94 15.16 -15.10
N PRO A 245 -16.92 15.83 -13.94
CA PRO A 245 -16.96 17.29 -13.89
C PRO A 245 -15.77 17.89 -14.66
N GLU A 246 -15.93 19.09 -15.22
CA GLU A 246 -14.85 19.78 -15.96
C GLU A 246 -13.58 19.98 -15.11
N LYS A 247 -13.73 20.07 -13.79
CA LYS A 247 -12.63 20.22 -12.84
C LYS A 247 -12.86 19.34 -11.61
N THR A 248 -11.79 18.71 -11.15
CA THR A 248 -11.72 17.96 -9.89
C THR A 248 -10.42 18.31 -9.16
N ASP A 249 -10.29 17.94 -7.88
CA ASP A 249 -9.01 18.02 -7.16
C ASP A 249 -8.01 16.93 -7.62
N LEU A 250 -8.49 15.92 -8.38
CA LEU A 250 -7.71 14.76 -8.82
C LEU A 250 -6.68 15.18 -9.86
N ARG A 251 -5.41 15.06 -9.52
CA ARG A 251 -4.30 15.41 -10.41
C ARG A 251 -3.98 14.27 -11.38
N PHE A 252 -4.01 13.03 -10.86
CA PHE A 252 -3.71 11.86 -11.67
C PHE A 252 -4.34 10.57 -11.13
N ILE A 253 -4.52 9.61 -12.02
CA ILE A 253 -4.72 8.19 -11.71
C ILE A 253 -3.57 7.38 -12.29
N ILE A 254 -2.87 6.64 -11.44
CA ILE A 254 -1.90 5.62 -11.84
C ILE A 254 -2.63 4.32 -12.17
N THR A 255 -2.15 3.60 -13.17
CA THR A 255 -2.66 2.27 -13.52
C THR A 255 -1.55 1.31 -13.86
N GLY A 256 -1.84 0.02 -13.75
CA GLY A 256 -0.92 -1.06 -14.03
C GLY A 256 -1.56 -2.42 -13.79
N GLY A 257 -0.75 -3.47 -13.87
CA GLY A 257 -1.16 -4.87 -13.62
C GLY A 257 -1.77 -5.60 -14.82
N ASP A 258 -2.22 -4.88 -15.85
CA ASP A 258 -2.74 -5.41 -17.11
C ASP A 258 -2.34 -4.48 -18.26
N GLN A 259 -2.53 -4.92 -19.50
CA GLN A 259 -2.28 -4.08 -20.67
C GLN A 259 -3.34 -2.99 -20.78
N LEU A 260 -2.93 -1.72 -20.66
CA LEU A 260 -3.81 -0.59 -20.98
C LEU A 260 -4.06 -0.52 -22.49
N THR A 261 -5.33 -0.41 -22.88
CA THR A 261 -5.75 -0.39 -24.29
C THR A 261 -6.42 0.93 -24.71
N GLN A 262 -6.74 1.79 -23.75
CA GLN A 262 -7.45 3.04 -23.99
C GLN A 262 -6.63 4.26 -23.56
N TYR A 263 -6.70 5.32 -24.35
CA TYR A 263 -6.16 6.63 -24.01
C TYR A 263 -7.24 7.49 -23.36
N PRO A 264 -6.88 8.39 -22.43
CA PRO A 264 -7.82 9.37 -21.90
C PRO A 264 -8.26 10.35 -23.01
N SER A 265 -9.54 10.72 -22.98
CA SER A 265 -10.09 11.78 -23.86
C SER A 265 -9.82 13.16 -23.27
N GLU A 266 -10.05 14.22 -24.06
CA GLU A 266 -9.93 15.61 -23.59
C GLU A 266 -10.91 15.97 -22.47
N GLN A 267 -11.93 15.14 -22.23
CA GLN A 267 -12.92 15.35 -21.17
C GLN A 267 -12.46 14.83 -19.81
N ILE A 268 -11.34 14.10 -19.76
CA ILE A 268 -10.80 13.56 -18.52
C ILE A 268 -10.01 14.66 -17.79
N PRO A 269 -10.41 15.07 -16.57
CA PRO A 269 -9.85 16.25 -15.90
C PRO A 269 -8.54 15.96 -15.15
N PHE A 270 -7.95 14.78 -15.32
CA PHE A 270 -6.76 14.32 -14.61
C PHE A 270 -5.80 13.59 -15.56
N ALA A 271 -4.52 13.52 -15.18
CA ALA A 271 -3.55 12.74 -15.94
C ALA A 271 -3.72 11.23 -15.71
N VAL A 272 -3.53 10.43 -16.76
CA VAL A 272 -3.40 8.97 -16.64
C VAL A 272 -1.93 8.61 -16.73
N ILE A 273 -1.48 7.78 -15.80
CA ILE A 273 -0.10 7.34 -15.72
C ILE A 273 -0.08 5.82 -15.83
N ASN A 274 0.44 5.31 -16.94
CA ASN A 274 0.56 3.88 -17.18
C ASN A 274 1.90 3.40 -16.63
N GLN A 275 1.85 2.47 -15.69
CA GLN A 275 3.02 1.89 -15.06
C GLN A 275 3.12 0.39 -15.35
N TYR A 276 4.35 -0.09 -15.40
CA TYR A 276 4.65 -1.50 -15.51
C TYR A 276 5.74 -1.88 -14.51
N GLY A 277 5.54 -3.00 -13.82
CA GLY A 277 6.54 -3.62 -12.99
C GLY A 277 6.00 -4.94 -12.42
N PRO A 278 6.82 -6.00 -12.39
CA PRO A 278 6.49 -7.19 -11.62
C PRO A 278 6.78 -6.94 -10.12
N SER A 279 6.17 -7.75 -9.25
CA SER A 279 6.41 -7.68 -7.81
C SER A 279 7.89 -7.87 -7.44
N GLU A 280 8.61 -8.70 -8.21
CA GLU A 280 10.04 -8.98 -8.07
C GLU A 280 10.92 -7.73 -8.25
N ASN A 281 10.42 -6.68 -8.92
CA ASN A 281 11.12 -5.40 -9.10
C ASN A 281 10.58 -4.28 -8.19
N THR A 282 9.86 -4.64 -7.11
CA THR A 282 9.28 -3.67 -6.16
C THR A 282 8.25 -2.75 -6.82
N VAL A 283 7.10 -3.33 -7.18
CA VAL A 283 5.89 -2.66 -7.69
C VAL A 283 6.01 -2.09 -9.11
N VAL A 284 6.95 -1.19 -9.36
CA VAL A 284 7.04 -0.43 -10.61
C VAL A 284 8.47 -0.38 -11.13
N THR A 285 8.63 -0.67 -12.42
CA THR A 285 9.90 -0.65 -13.16
C THR A 285 9.94 0.50 -14.16
N THR A 286 8.83 0.76 -14.85
CA THR A 286 8.70 1.86 -15.82
C THR A 286 7.41 2.64 -15.63
N ASP A 287 7.43 3.92 -16.02
CA ASP A 287 6.24 4.78 -16.03
C ASP A 287 6.11 5.63 -17.30
N CYS A 288 4.86 5.98 -17.62
CA CYS A 288 4.50 6.80 -18.77
C CYS A 288 3.29 7.69 -18.45
N TYR A 289 3.42 9.00 -18.64
CA TYR A 289 2.25 9.87 -18.77
C TYR A 289 1.55 9.57 -20.10
N VAL A 290 0.32 9.06 -20.03
CA VAL A 290 -0.43 8.64 -21.23
C VAL A 290 -0.91 9.89 -21.98
N PRO A 291 -0.57 10.03 -23.27
CA PRO A 291 -1.02 11.17 -24.07
C PRO A 291 -2.55 11.22 -24.19
N VAL A 292 -3.11 12.42 -24.09
CA VAL A 292 -4.55 12.66 -24.27
C VAL A 292 -4.91 12.66 -25.75
N GLY A 293 -6.07 12.07 -26.10
CA GLY A 293 -6.67 12.19 -27.43
C GLY A 293 -6.05 11.30 -28.52
N MET A 294 -5.06 10.48 -28.21
CA MET A 294 -4.58 9.45 -29.14
C MET A 294 -5.60 8.33 -29.28
N THR A 295 -5.77 7.80 -30.51
CA THR A 295 -6.78 6.78 -30.81
C THR A 295 -6.21 5.54 -31.50
N THR A 296 -4.90 5.51 -31.72
CA THR A 296 -4.20 4.43 -32.43
C THR A 296 -3.06 3.85 -31.60
N GLY A 297 -2.89 2.52 -31.66
CA GLY A 297 -1.87 1.80 -30.90
C GLY A 297 -2.24 1.59 -29.43
N THR A 298 -1.34 1.01 -28.66
CA THR A 298 -1.50 0.81 -27.21
C THR A 298 -0.64 1.82 -26.44
N PRO A 299 -1.15 2.38 -25.32
CA PRO A 299 -0.35 3.21 -24.43
C PRO A 299 0.98 2.54 -24.03
N SER A 300 2.08 3.30 -24.14
CA SER A 300 3.41 2.82 -23.76
C SER A 300 3.50 2.58 -22.25
N ILE A 301 4.35 1.62 -21.85
CA ILE A 301 4.78 1.44 -20.45
C ILE A 301 5.90 2.42 -20.05
N GLY A 302 6.42 3.18 -21.03
CA GLY A 302 7.28 4.33 -20.80
C GLY A 302 8.74 4.00 -20.54
N ARG A 303 9.34 4.69 -19.56
CA ARG A 303 10.79 4.68 -19.29
C ARG A 303 11.10 4.17 -17.90
N PRO A 304 12.33 3.65 -17.66
CA PRO A 304 12.72 3.17 -16.34
C PRO A 304 12.60 4.25 -15.26
N ILE A 305 12.19 3.83 -14.06
CA ILE A 305 12.22 4.67 -12.86
C ILE A 305 13.67 4.94 -12.39
N ALA A 306 13.83 5.75 -11.34
CA ALA A 306 15.15 6.04 -10.79
C ALA A 306 15.91 4.76 -10.38
N ASN A 307 17.21 4.73 -10.67
CA ASN A 307 18.12 3.63 -10.33
C ASN A 307 17.72 2.26 -10.93
N THR A 308 17.01 2.27 -12.06
CA THR A 308 16.56 1.07 -12.77
C THR A 308 16.96 1.16 -14.24
N GLU A 309 17.39 0.03 -14.80
CA GLU A 309 17.68 -0.11 -16.24
C GLU A 309 16.78 -1.19 -16.83
N VAL A 310 16.37 -1.00 -18.08
CA VAL A 310 15.53 -1.97 -18.81
C VAL A 310 16.23 -2.36 -20.09
N TYR A 311 16.29 -3.68 -20.32
CA TYR A 311 16.98 -4.28 -21.45
C TYR A 311 15.95 -4.99 -22.34
N VAL A 312 15.99 -4.70 -23.65
CA VAL A 312 15.33 -5.52 -24.68
C VAL A 312 16.44 -6.27 -25.39
N LEU A 313 16.49 -7.58 -25.18
CA LEU A 313 17.57 -8.46 -25.61
C LEU A 313 17.16 -9.31 -26.81
#